data_AF-A0A952RS97-F1
#
_entry.id   AF-A0A952RS97-F1
#
_cell.length_a   1.000
_cell.length_b   1.000
_cell.length_c   1.000
_cell.angle_alpha   90.00
_cell.angle_beta   90.00
_cell.angle_gamma   90.00
#
_symmetry.space_group_name_H-M   'P 1'
#
loop_
_entity.id
_entity.type
_entity.pdbx_description
1 polymer ?
#
loop_
_entity_poly.entity_id
_entity_poly.type
_entity_poly.pdbx_seq_one_letter_code
_entity_poly.pdbx_strand_id
1 'polypeptide(L)'
;MTADELAEVIEDLIRAVVEDEEGDAEELHGARLSSFRHAGLLTRNAGVVITLADGSEFQISVVQSRISDRDDEDTAADDSDEDAS
;
A
#
# COMPACT_ATOMS: atom_id res chain seq x y z
N MET A 1 6.33 -2.16 -5.45
CA MET A 1 5.14 -2.16 -4.58
C MET A 1 5.31 -3.18 -3.47
N THR A 2 5.87 -2.71 -2.36
CA THR A 2 5.95 -3.39 -1.08
C THR A 2 4.64 -3.20 -0.29
N ALA A 3 4.50 -3.89 0.84
CA ALA A 3 3.37 -3.67 1.76
C ALA A 3 3.34 -2.24 2.32
N ASP A 4 4.51 -1.65 2.62
CA ASP A 4 4.62 -0.27 3.10
C ASP A 4 4.19 0.73 2.02
N GLU A 5 4.68 0.56 0.77
CA GLU A 5 4.29 1.43 -0.36
C GLU A 5 2.78 1.36 -0.62
N LEU A 6 2.16 0.19 -0.49
CA LEU A 6 0.70 0.05 -0.62
C LEU A 6 -0.04 0.66 0.57
N ALA A 7 0.49 0.55 1.80
CA ALA A 7 -0.10 1.18 2.98
C ALA A 7 -0.10 2.71 2.88
N GLU A 8 0.97 3.31 2.35
CA GLU A 8 1.06 4.74 2.07
C GLU A 8 -0.03 5.18 1.07
N VAL A 9 -0.20 4.45 -0.03
CA VAL A 9 -1.26 4.74 -1.01
C VAL A 9 -2.66 4.61 -0.40
N ILE A 10 -2.88 3.63 0.48
CA ILE A 10 -4.16 3.48 1.19
C ILE A 10 -4.39 4.65 2.15
N GLU A 11 -3.35 5.09 2.87
CA GLU A 11 -3.43 6.26 3.75
C GLU A 11 -3.84 7.51 2.96
N ASP A 12 -3.21 7.75 1.81
CA ASP A 12 -3.53 8.89 0.94
C ASP A 12 -4.94 8.80 0.35
N LEU A 13 -5.39 7.61 -0.04
CA LEU A 13 -6.75 7.41 -0.54
C LEU A 13 -7.79 7.70 0.54
N ILE A 14 -7.57 7.21 1.77
CA ILE A 14 -8.50 7.46 2.89
C ILE A 14 -8.45 8.94 3.27
N ARG A 15 -7.27 9.57 3.24
CA ARG A 15 -7.14 11.02 3.50
C ARG A 15 -8.00 11.82 2.54
N ALA A 16 -7.95 11.51 1.25
CA ALA A 16 -8.79 12.18 0.25
C ALA A 16 -10.29 12.03 0.57
N VAL A 17 -10.73 10.88 1.08
CA VAL A 17 -12.13 10.67 1.50
C VAL A 17 -12.47 11.45 2.78
N VAL A 18 -11.56 11.49 3.76
CA VAL A 18 -11.74 12.24 5.02
C VAL A 18 -11.84 13.75 4.78
N GLU A 19 -11.08 14.26 3.81
CA GLU A 19 -11.01 15.67 3.45
C GLU A 19 -12.12 16.10 2.47
N ASP A 20 -12.88 15.15 1.92
CA ASP A 20 -14.01 15.44 1.03
C ASP A 20 -15.25 15.88 1.82
N GLU A 21 -15.44 17.21 1.89
CA GLU A 21 -16.59 17.84 2.57
C GLU A 21 -17.92 17.66 1.81
N GLU A 22 -17.87 17.30 0.53
CA GLU A 22 -19.06 17.12 -0.34
C GLU A 22 -19.39 15.62 -0.56
N GLY A 23 -18.59 14.71 -0.02
CA GLY A 23 -18.74 13.27 -0.15
C GLY A 23 -19.74 12.63 0.82
N ASP A 24 -20.15 11.40 0.51
CA ASP A 24 -21.13 10.64 1.30
C ASP A 24 -20.54 9.99 2.58
N ALA A 25 -19.26 10.23 2.89
CA ALA A 25 -18.54 9.57 3.98
C ALA A 25 -18.47 10.42 5.26
N GLU A 26 -19.61 10.96 5.70
CA GLU A 26 -19.72 11.84 6.88
C GLU A 26 -19.15 11.20 8.16
N GLU A 27 -19.22 9.87 8.30
CA GLU A 27 -18.70 9.16 9.48
C GLU A 27 -17.17 9.24 9.61
N LEU A 28 -16.47 9.56 8.52
CA LEU A 28 -15.02 9.74 8.49
C LEU A 28 -14.59 11.19 8.67
N HIS A 29 -15.52 12.15 8.72
CA HIS A 29 -15.18 13.57 8.89
C HIS A 29 -14.42 13.82 10.20
N GLY A 30 -13.28 14.51 10.09
CA GLY A 30 -12.41 14.79 11.22
C GLY A 30 -11.64 13.57 11.76
N ALA A 31 -11.68 12.43 11.07
CA ALA A 31 -10.86 11.28 11.41
C ALA A 31 -9.38 11.60 11.27
N ARG A 32 -8.57 10.97 12.13
CA ARG A 32 -7.11 11.05 12.09
C ARG A 32 -6.54 9.76 11.52
N LEU A 33 -5.58 9.91 10.62
CA LEU A 33 -4.89 8.78 10.00
C LEU A 33 -3.45 8.74 10.48
N SER A 34 -2.94 7.54 10.74
CA SER A 34 -1.57 7.33 11.19
C SER A 34 -1.07 5.97 10.73
N SER A 35 0.14 5.90 10.16
CA SER A 35 0.77 4.59 9.91
C SER A 35 0.99 3.81 11.21
N PHE A 36 1.05 2.47 11.13
CA PHE A 36 1.36 1.62 12.29
C PHE A 36 2.65 2.04 13.01
N ARG A 37 3.65 2.49 12.25
CA ARG A 37 4.92 3.00 12.77
C ARG A 37 4.69 4.27 13.60
N HIS A 38 3.92 5.22 13.09
CA HIS A 38 3.67 6.49 13.77
C HIS A 38 2.73 6.33 14.98
N ALA A 39 1.79 5.39 14.91
CA ALA A 39 0.94 4.98 16.03
C ALA A 39 1.68 4.15 17.11
N GLY A 40 2.95 3.78 16.87
CA GLY A 40 3.75 3.04 17.84
C GLY A 40 3.32 1.59 18.04
N LEU A 41 2.64 0.98 17.06
CA LEU A 41 2.20 -0.41 17.15
C LEU A 41 3.39 -1.36 17.09
N LEU A 42 3.44 -2.32 18.03
CA LEU A 42 4.49 -3.34 18.12
C LEU A 42 4.23 -4.49 17.15
N THR A 43 4.23 -4.19 15.85
CA THR A 43 4.00 -5.16 14.77
C THR A 43 5.02 -4.99 13.65
N ARG A 44 5.18 -6.04 12.83
CA ARG A 44 6.00 -6.03 11.61
C ARG A 44 5.16 -5.79 10.35
N ASN A 45 3.83 -5.72 10.48
CA ASN A 45 2.96 -5.45 9.35
C ASN A 45 2.98 -3.96 9.00
N ALA A 46 2.79 -3.66 7.72
CA ALA A 46 2.42 -2.32 7.28
C ALA A 46 0.91 -2.11 7.51
N GLY A 47 0.48 -0.86 7.67
CA GLY A 47 -0.93 -0.57 7.89
C GLY A 47 -1.21 0.85 8.35
N VAL A 48 -2.50 1.17 8.41
CA VAL A 48 -3.04 2.48 8.77
C VAL A 48 -3.97 2.32 9.96
N VAL A 49 -3.82 3.19 10.94
CA VAL A 49 -4.76 3.41 12.06
C VAL A 49 -5.66 4.58 11.69
N ILE A 50 -6.96 4.38 11.87
CA ILE A 50 -7.99 5.39 11.68
C ILE A 50 -8.63 5.64 13.04
N THR A 51 -8.51 6.86 13.55
CA THR A 51 -9.16 7.28 14.79
C THR A 51 -10.28 8.25 14.43
N LEU A 52 -11.53 7.84 14.66
CA LEU A 52 -12.70 8.66 14.40
C LEU A 52 -12.85 9.77 15.44
N ALA A 53 -13.72 10.75 15.15
CA ALA A 53 -13.98 11.89 16.04
C ALA A 53 -14.56 11.48 17.41
N ASP A 54 -15.27 10.35 17.48
CA ASP A 54 -15.80 9.78 18.72
C ASP A 54 -14.74 9.02 19.55
N GLY A 55 -13.52 8.90 19.03
CA GLY A 55 -12.41 8.18 19.65
C GLY A 55 -12.36 6.68 19.32
N SER A 56 -13.31 6.17 18.53
CA SER A 56 -13.26 4.79 18.03
C SER A 56 -12.06 4.61 17.10
N GLU A 57 -11.37 3.48 17.24
CA GLU A 57 -10.16 3.17 16.46
C GLU A 57 -10.35 1.93 15.58
N PHE A 58 -9.93 2.05 14.32
CA PHE A 58 -9.90 0.95 13.36
C PHE A 58 -8.48 0.80 12.80
N GLN A 59 -8.12 -0.42 12.42
CA GLN A 59 -6.81 -0.73 11.86
C GLN A 59 -6.97 -1.48 10.54
N ILE A 60 -6.29 -1.00 9.50
CA ILE A 60 -6.15 -1.69 8.22
C ILE A 60 -4.73 -2.23 8.15
N SER A 61 -4.59 -3.56 8.11
CA SER A 61 -3.29 -4.22 7.94
C SER A 61 -3.06 -4.57 6.48
N VAL A 62 -1.87 -4.25 5.98
CA VAL A 62 -1.40 -4.62 4.65
C VAL A 62 -0.32 -5.70 4.80
N VAL A 63 -0.60 -6.87 4.24
CA VAL A 63 0.31 -8.02 4.29
C VAL A 63 0.62 -8.47 2.88
N GLN A 64 1.90 -8.43 2.51
CA GLN A 64 2.37 -8.98 1.25
C GLN A 64 2.49 -10.50 1.37
N SER A 65 1.62 -11.23 0.67
CA SER A 65 1.59 -12.70 0.74
C SER A 65 2.58 -13.37 -0.22
N ARG A 66 2.96 -12.69 -1.30
CA ARG A 66 3.92 -13.15 -2.31
C ARG A 66 4.76 -11.99 -2.81
N ILE A 67 6.06 -12.22 -2.96
CA ILE A 67 6.92 -11.37 -3.77
C ILE A 67 6.82 -11.92 -5.19
N SER A 68 6.57 -11.05 -6.17
CA SER A 68 6.74 -11.41 -7.57
C SER A 68 8.23 -11.45 -7.86
N ASP A 69 8.80 -12.66 -7.92
CA ASP A 69 10.09 -12.90 -8.54
C ASP A 69 9.95 -12.58 -10.03
N ARG A 70 10.30 -11.35 -10.43
CA ARG A 70 10.57 -11.02 -11.84
C ARG A 70 12.03 -10.69 -11.93
N ASP A 71 12.85 -11.73 -11.99
CA ASP A 71 14.22 -11.71 -12.51
C ASP A 71 14.62 -13.18 -12.69
N ASP A 72 14.31 -13.75 -13.84
CA ASP A 72 15.00 -14.92 -14.40
C ASP A 72 14.43 -15.18 -15.81
N GLU A 73 14.97 -14.47 -16.81
CA GLU A 73 15.46 -15.06 -18.06
C GLU A 73 16.16 -13.96 -18.86
N ASP A 74 17.40 -13.72 -18.43
CA ASP A 74 18.44 -13.04 -19.19
C ASP A 74 18.87 -13.96 -20.35
N THR A 75 18.48 -13.56 -21.56
CA THR A 75 19.30 -13.62 -22.79
C THR A 75 20.17 -14.87 -22.99
N ALA A 76 19.58 -15.98 -23.45
CA ALA A 76 20.35 -16.93 -24.25
C ALA A 76 20.57 -16.30 -25.64
N ALA A 77 21.84 -16.01 -25.92
CA ALA A 77 22.31 -15.29 -27.07
C ALA A 77 21.84 -15.87 -28.42
N ASP A 78 21.60 -14.93 -29.32
CA ASP A 78 21.70 -15.00 -30.77
C ASP A 78 22.95 -15.79 -31.23
N ASP A 79 22.74 -16.96 -31.84
CA ASP A 79 23.68 -17.56 -32.80
C ASP A 79 22.92 -17.71 -34.13
N SER A 80 22.73 -16.59 -34.81
CA SER A 80 22.44 -16.55 -36.23
C SER A 80 23.73 -16.81 -37.01
N ASP A 81 24.09 -18.09 -37.18
CA ASP A 81 25.03 -18.48 -38.23
C ASP A 81 24.29 -18.55 -39.57
N GLU A 82 24.27 -17.37 -40.19
CA GLU A 82 24.10 -17.18 -41.61
C GLU A 82 25.37 -17.71 -42.32
N ASP A 83 25.29 -18.89 -42.93
CA ASP A 83 26.22 -19.23 -44.01
C ASP A 83 25.46 -19.72 -45.24
N ALA A 84 25.44 -18.82 -46.22
CA ALA A 84 24.88 -19.02 -47.54
C ALA A 84 25.78 -19.95 -48.36
N SER A 85 25.18 -20.92 -49.07
CA SER A 85 25.53 -21.35 -50.44
C SER A 85 24.60 -22.44 -50.94
#